data_AF-A0AA38IG05-F1
#
_entry.id   AF-A0AA38IG05-F1
#
_cell.length_a   1.000
_cell.length_b   1.000
_cell.length_c   1.000
_cell.angle_alpha   90.00
_cell.angle_beta   90.00
_cell.angle_gamma   90.00
#
_symmetry.space_group_name_H-M   'P 1'
#
loop_
_entity.id
_entity.type
_entity.pdbx_description
1 polymer ?
#
loop_
_entity_poly.entity_id
_entity_poly.type
_entity_poly.pdbx_seq_one_letter_code
_entity_poly.pdbx_strand_id
1 'polypeptide(L)'
;MVHSVKVPSVQDDYDFVEWLGMVALQGNVTDGEPDNYVTTYQTPEPNQQVGQIKFLQWRGFFTTTQIARFYNKLSEYRRNHNCDWVAMYVQGFSDSPIAWKGEEHHFYTNGDNSYTFVLTNDHVITFTQKCSRKRYNNKRKGKPL
;
A
#
# COMPACT_ATOMS: atom_id res chain seq x y z
N MET A 1 4.90 3.78 -23.94
CA MET A 1 4.04 4.19 -22.82
C MET A 1 2.73 3.46 -23.01
N VAL A 2 2.32 2.59 -22.10
CA VAL A 2 1.08 1.80 -22.26
C VAL A 2 -0.08 2.78 -22.22
N HIS A 3 -0.81 2.91 -23.33
CA HIS A 3 -1.83 3.95 -23.54
C HIS A 3 -3.19 3.60 -22.94
N SER A 4 -3.29 2.47 -22.24
CA SER A 4 -4.53 2.00 -21.67
C SER A 4 -4.26 0.97 -20.58
N VAL A 5 -4.70 1.23 -19.36
CA VAL A 5 -4.53 0.33 -18.20
C VAL A 5 -5.90 -0.04 -17.66
N LYS A 6 -6.08 -1.31 -17.30
CA LYS A 6 -7.28 -1.74 -16.56
C LYS A 6 -7.11 -1.39 -15.08
N VAL A 7 -8.12 -0.73 -14.53
CA VAL A 7 -8.18 -0.34 -13.13
C VAL A 7 -9.37 -1.07 -12.51
N PRO A 8 -9.16 -1.89 -11.46
CA PRO A 8 -10.26 -2.52 -10.76
C PRO A 8 -11.12 -1.46 -10.07
N SER A 9 -12.41 -1.76 -9.92
CA SER A 9 -13.33 -0.93 -9.15
C SER A 9 -12.81 -0.75 -7.72
N VAL A 10 -12.89 0.47 -7.20
CA VAL A 10 -12.49 0.74 -5.82
C VAL A 10 -13.55 0.17 -4.88
N GLN A 11 -13.19 -0.89 -4.16
CA GLN A 11 -14.02 -1.54 -3.16
C GLN A 11 -13.25 -1.68 -1.84
N ASP A 12 -13.97 -1.94 -0.75
CA ASP A 12 -13.37 -2.24 0.55
C ASP A 12 -12.92 -3.71 0.60
N ASP A 13 -12.01 -4.06 -0.29
CA ASP A 13 -11.39 -5.38 -0.41
C ASP A 13 -9.86 -5.28 -0.57
N TYR A 14 -9.19 -6.42 -0.59
CA TYR A 14 -7.75 -6.48 -0.77
C TYR A 14 -7.31 -6.43 -2.23
N ASP A 15 -8.22 -6.67 -3.18
CA ASP A 15 -7.91 -6.80 -4.61
C ASP A 15 -7.42 -5.46 -5.16
N PHE A 16 -8.07 -4.36 -4.78
CA PHE A 16 -7.65 -3.02 -5.20
C PHE A 16 -6.26 -2.65 -4.66
N VAL A 17 -5.96 -3.02 -3.41
CA VAL A 17 -4.65 -2.71 -2.77
C VAL A 17 -3.54 -3.59 -3.33
N GLU A 18 -3.82 -4.86 -3.60
CA GLU A 18 -2.89 -5.75 -4.28
C GLU A 18 -2.55 -5.22 -5.68
N TRP A 19 -3.56 -4.79 -6.42
CA TRP A 19 -3.38 -4.15 -7.73
C TRP A 19 -2.53 -2.86 -7.63
N LEU A 20 -2.77 -2.01 -6.63
CA LEU A 20 -1.90 -0.84 -6.37
C LEU A 20 -0.45 -1.25 -6.12
N GLY A 21 -0.23 -2.35 -5.41
CA GLY A 21 1.09 -2.94 -5.19
C GLY A 21 1.76 -3.34 -6.51
N MET A 22 1.02 -3.99 -7.41
CA MET A 22 1.52 -4.34 -8.74
C MET A 22 1.92 -3.09 -9.55
N VAL A 23 1.11 -2.02 -9.51
CA VAL A 23 1.44 -0.74 -10.15
C VAL A 23 2.71 -0.12 -9.53
N ALA A 24 2.83 -0.12 -8.21
CA ALA A 24 3.97 0.47 -7.50
C ALA A 24 5.28 -0.28 -7.76
N LEU A 25 5.20 -1.60 -7.94
CA LEU A 25 6.33 -2.45 -8.32
C LEU A 25 6.67 -2.37 -9.81
N GLN A 26 5.93 -1.57 -10.60
CA GLN A 26 6.02 -1.54 -12.07
C GLN A 26 5.82 -2.94 -12.67
N GLY A 27 5.00 -3.76 -12.01
CA GLY A 27 4.62 -5.08 -12.49
C GLY A 27 3.77 -4.97 -13.74
N ASN A 28 3.76 -6.03 -14.54
CA ASN A 28 2.91 -6.07 -15.71
C ASN A 28 1.44 -6.23 -15.29
N VAL A 29 0.64 -5.19 -15.53
CA VAL A 29 -0.82 -5.15 -15.30
C VAL A 29 -1.61 -5.22 -16.62
N THR A 30 -0.94 -5.48 -17.74
CA THR A 30 -1.63 -5.74 -19.02
C THR A 30 -1.99 -7.22 -19.12
N ASP A 31 -3.31 -7.48 -19.15
CA ASP A 31 -3.83 -8.83 -19.29
C ASP A 31 -3.63 -9.34 -20.73
N GLY A 32 -3.27 -10.62 -20.86
CA GLY A 32 -3.49 -11.36 -22.11
C GLY A 32 -2.43 -11.21 -23.20
N GLU A 33 -1.22 -10.72 -22.90
CA GLU A 33 -0.12 -10.88 -23.86
C GLU A 33 0.23 -12.38 -24.02
N PRO A 34 0.30 -12.91 -25.25
CA PRO A 34 0.47 -14.34 -25.51
C PRO A 34 1.80 -14.91 -25.00
N ASP A 35 2.80 -14.05 -24.71
CA ASP A 35 4.12 -14.40 -24.19
C ASP A 35 4.34 -13.95 -22.72
N ASN A 36 3.27 -13.82 -21.92
CA ASN A 36 3.39 -13.43 -20.51
C ASN A 36 3.90 -14.60 -19.62
N TYR A 37 5.15 -15.02 -19.82
CA TYR A 37 5.85 -15.97 -18.94
C TYR A 37 6.29 -15.34 -17.61
N VAL A 38 6.17 -14.00 -17.48
CA VAL A 38 6.72 -13.22 -16.37
C VAL A 38 5.74 -13.08 -15.20
N THR A 39 4.43 -13.05 -15.46
CA THR A 39 3.41 -12.90 -14.41
C THR A 39 2.10 -13.57 -14.80
N THR A 40 1.48 -14.28 -13.85
CA THR A 40 0.12 -14.82 -13.96
C THR A 40 -0.93 -13.87 -13.38
N TYR A 41 -0.50 -12.70 -12.90
CA TYR A 41 -1.41 -11.71 -12.32
C TYR A 41 -2.38 -11.18 -13.37
N GLN A 42 -3.65 -11.11 -13.03
CA GLN A 42 -4.71 -10.56 -13.85
C GLN A 42 -5.39 -9.42 -13.10
N THR A 43 -5.77 -8.37 -13.82
CA THR A 43 -6.49 -7.26 -13.18
C THR A 43 -7.84 -7.76 -12.65
N PRO A 44 -8.17 -7.53 -11.36
CA PRO A 44 -9.42 -7.98 -10.78
C PRO A 44 -10.66 -7.42 -11.51
N GLU A 45 -11.74 -8.20 -11.54
CA GLU A 45 -13.04 -7.78 -12.08
C GLU A 45 -13.99 -7.40 -10.93
N PRO A 46 -14.84 -6.36 -11.08
CA PRO A 46 -15.04 -5.53 -12.27
C PRO A 46 -13.92 -4.48 -12.43
N ASN A 47 -13.38 -4.35 -13.65
CA ASN A 47 -12.43 -3.28 -13.99
C ASN A 47 -12.95 -2.33 -15.08
N GLN A 48 -12.30 -1.18 -15.16
CA GLN A 48 -12.50 -0.17 -16.19
C GLN A 48 -11.20 0.17 -16.89
N GLN A 49 -11.29 0.44 -18.18
CA GLN A 49 -10.13 0.81 -18.99
C GLN A 49 -9.91 2.32 -18.91
N VAL A 50 -8.77 2.74 -18.38
CA VAL A 50 -8.40 4.16 -18.26
C VAL A 50 -7.18 4.46 -19.13
N GLY A 51 -7.10 5.69 -19.64
CA GLY A 51 -6.01 6.09 -20.53
C GLY A 51 -4.65 6.14 -19.83
N GLN A 52 -4.54 6.81 -18.68
CA GLN A 52 -3.28 6.94 -17.97
C GLN A 52 -3.46 7.00 -16.46
N ILE A 53 -2.61 6.29 -15.74
CA ILE A 53 -2.43 6.41 -14.30
C ILE A 53 -1.14 7.17 -14.04
N LYS A 54 -1.16 8.07 -13.04
CA LYS A 54 0.05 8.76 -12.56
C LYS A 54 0.51 8.10 -11.27
N PHE A 55 1.75 7.63 -11.27
CA PHE A 55 2.41 7.05 -10.11
C PHE A 55 3.59 7.94 -9.70
N LEU A 56 3.71 8.21 -8.39
CA LEU A 56 4.79 9.00 -7.82
C LEU A 56 5.28 8.33 -6.54
N GLN A 57 6.60 8.19 -6.43
CA GLN A 57 7.25 7.63 -5.26
C GLN A 57 8.29 8.60 -4.71
N TRP A 58 8.23 8.84 -3.40
CA TRP A 58 9.23 9.60 -2.67
C TRP A 58 9.80 8.76 -1.55
N ARG A 59 11.11 8.91 -1.31
CA ARG A 59 11.84 8.23 -0.24
C ARG A 59 12.59 9.28 0.56
N GLY A 60 12.63 9.09 1.87
CA GLY A 60 13.29 10.02 2.78
C GLY A 60 12.71 9.94 4.18
N PHE A 61 13.17 10.86 5.03
CA PHE A 61 12.70 10.96 6.40
C PHE A 61 11.57 12.00 6.48
N PHE A 62 10.33 11.51 6.52
CA PHE A 62 9.15 12.36 6.61
C PHE A 62 8.58 12.34 8.02
N THR A 63 8.30 13.53 8.53
CA THR A 63 7.54 13.70 9.77
C THR A 63 6.06 13.41 9.54
N THR A 64 5.35 13.04 10.60
CA THR A 64 3.89 12.84 10.57
C THR A 64 3.15 14.10 10.10
N THR A 65 3.63 15.29 10.47
CA THR A 65 3.08 16.58 10.01
C THR A 65 3.24 16.77 8.50
N GLN A 66 4.37 16.37 7.92
CA GLN A 66 4.57 16.43 6.48
C GLN A 66 3.61 15.47 5.74
N ILE A 67 3.45 14.25 6.27
CA ILE A 67 2.53 13.25 5.70
C ILE A 67 1.08 13.74 5.78
N ALA A 68 0.66 14.32 6.90
CA ALA A 68 -0.68 14.89 7.05
C ALA A 68 -0.92 16.08 6.09
N ARG A 69 0.08 16.96 5.91
CA ARG A 69 0.01 18.04 4.92
C ARG A 69 -0.09 17.49 3.50
N PHE A 70 0.63 16.43 3.19
CA PHE A 70 0.58 15.79 1.88
C PHE A 70 -0.79 15.15 1.61
N TYR A 71 -1.34 14.44 2.60
CA TYR A 71 -2.71 13.90 2.54
C TYR A 71 -3.74 14.99 2.22
N ASN A 72 -3.68 16.13 2.91
CA ASN A 72 -4.60 17.25 2.66
C ASN A 72 -4.44 17.79 1.23
N LYS A 73 -3.21 17.91 0.74
CA LYS A 73 -2.93 18.35 -0.63
C LYS A 73 -3.40 17.37 -1.68
N LEU A 74 -3.28 16.06 -1.45
CA LEU A 74 -3.85 15.03 -2.31
C LEU A 74 -5.38 15.08 -2.35
N SER A 75 -6.01 15.29 -1.20
CA SER A 75 -7.46 15.45 -1.11
C SER A 75 -7.95 16.70 -1.88
N GLU A 76 -7.24 17.82 -1.78
CA GLU A 76 -7.51 19.02 -2.60
C GLU A 76 -7.29 18.75 -4.08
N TYR A 77 -6.18 18.09 -4.44
CA TYR A 77 -5.85 17.76 -5.83
C TYR A 77 -6.93 16.91 -6.49
N ARG A 78 -7.41 15.86 -5.81
CA ARG A 78 -8.49 14.98 -6.29
C ARG A 78 -9.74 15.80 -6.63
N ARG A 79 -10.16 16.67 -5.71
CA ARG A 79 -11.33 17.54 -5.86
C ARG A 79 -11.16 18.53 -7.01
N ASN A 80 -9.99 19.16 -7.13
CA ASN A 80 -9.74 20.18 -8.16
C ASN A 80 -9.66 19.58 -9.58
N HIS A 81 -9.28 18.31 -9.72
CA HIS A 81 -9.12 17.63 -11.01
C HIS A 81 -10.23 16.60 -11.28
N ASN A 82 -11.27 16.54 -10.44
CA ASN A 82 -12.36 15.56 -10.52
C ASN A 82 -11.86 14.12 -10.72
N CYS A 83 -10.82 13.72 -9.99
CA CYS A 83 -10.33 12.35 -10.05
C CYS A 83 -11.30 11.43 -9.29
N ASP A 84 -11.67 10.29 -9.88
CA ASP A 84 -12.55 9.30 -9.23
C ASP A 84 -11.97 8.80 -7.90
N TRP A 85 -10.65 8.61 -7.88
CA TRP A 85 -9.90 8.21 -6.70
C TRP A 85 -8.47 8.74 -6.72
N VAL A 86 -7.87 8.84 -5.54
CA VAL A 86 -6.42 8.97 -5.34
C VAL A 86 -5.99 8.03 -4.23
N ALA A 87 -4.83 7.39 -4.38
CA ALA A 87 -4.28 6.48 -3.39
C ALA A 87 -2.98 7.05 -2.80
N MET A 88 -2.79 6.91 -1.49
CA MET A 88 -1.58 7.26 -0.77
C MET A 88 -1.10 6.05 0.03
N TYR A 89 0.03 5.49 -0.37
CA TYR A 89 0.74 4.46 0.39
C TYR A 89 1.88 5.09 1.18
N VAL A 90 1.96 4.78 2.46
CA VAL A 90 3.07 5.19 3.32
C VAL A 90 3.66 3.98 4.02
N GLN A 91 4.94 3.78 3.78
CA GLN A 91 5.73 2.75 4.43
C GLN A 91 6.52 3.36 5.59
N GLY A 92 6.41 2.76 6.76
CA GLY A 92 7.26 3.04 7.91
C GLY A 92 8.63 2.40 7.78
N PHE A 93 9.50 2.69 8.73
CA PHE A 93 10.83 2.11 8.78
C PHE A 93 10.81 0.77 9.52
N SER A 94 11.46 -0.25 8.96
CA SER A 94 11.54 -1.60 9.54
C SER A 94 12.36 -1.64 10.85
N ASP A 95 13.24 -0.67 11.06
CA ASP A 95 14.09 -0.50 12.24
C ASP A 95 13.50 0.42 13.31
N SER A 96 12.26 0.89 13.15
CA SER A 96 11.59 1.73 14.17
C SER A 96 11.38 0.93 15.46
N PRO A 97 11.98 1.26 16.62
CA PRO A 97 11.87 0.44 17.84
C PRO A 97 10.47 0.49 18.47
N ILE A 98 9.75 1.59 18.25
CA ILE A 98 8.39 1.83 18.71
C ILE A 98 7.59 2.35 17.52
N ALA A 99 6.43 1.76 17.25
CA ALA A 99 5.50 2.23 16.23
C ALA A 99 4.08 2.30 16.80
N TRP A 100 3.14 2.95 16.09
CA TRP A 100 1.70 2.92 16.40
C TRP A 100 1.31 3.12 17.88
N LYS A 101 1.20 4.37 18.34
CA LYS A 101 0.74 4.71 19.71
C LYS A 101 1.58 4.10 20.85
N GLY A 102 2.86 3.79 20.60
CA GLY A 102 3.77 3.34 21.65
C GLY A 102 3.94 1.82 21.73
N GLU A 103 3.50 1.07 20.73
CA GLU A 103 3.68 -0.38 20.68
C GLU A 103 5.12 -0.74 20.29
N GLU A 104 5.72 -1.67 21.03
CA GLU A 104 7.05 -2.20 20.73
C GLU A 104 7.05 -2.90 19.37
N HIS A 105 8.01 -2.49 18.54
CA HIS A 105 8.19 -3.08 17.23
C HIS A 105 8.79 -4.49 17.37
N HIS A 106 8.20 -5.46 16.67
CA HIS A 106 8.63 -6.85 16.77
C HIS A 106 9.84 -7.13 15.86
N PHE A 107 10.99 -6.60 16.32
CA PHE A 107 12.31 -6.72 15.69
C PHE A 107 12.69 -8.15 15.26
N TYR A 108 12.21 -9.17 15.98
CA TYR A 108 12.63 -10.57 15.78
C TYR A 108 11.90 -11.32 14.65
N THR A 109 10.81 -10.80 14.09
CA THR A 109 10.05 -11.53 13.04
C THR A 109 9.82 -10.74 11.78
N ASN A 110 9.33 -9.50 11.89
CA ASN A 110 9.12 -8.57 10.78
C ASN A 110 8.74 -7.21 11.39
N GLY A 111 9.32 -6.13 10.91
CA GLY A 111 9.06 -4.74 11.34
C GLY A 111 8.29 -3.91 10.31
N ASP A 112 7.80 -4.51 9.23
CA ASP A 112 7.13 -3.73 8.20
C ASP A 112 5.74 -3.26 8.66
N ASN A 113 5.62 -1.94 8.78
CA ASN A 113 4.38 -1.24 9.05
C ASN A 113 4.07 -0.32 7.88
N SER A 114 2.84 -0.39 7.37
CA SER A 114 2.40 0.48 6.30
C SER A 114 0.93 0.83 6.46
N TYR A 115 0.54 1.93 5.83
CA TYR A 115 -0.85 2.31 5.70
C TYR A 115 -1.13 2.85 4.32
N THR A 116 -2.27 2.45 3.78
CA THR A 116 -2.75 2.88 2.47
C THR A 116 -4.08 3.60 2.68
N PHE A 117 -4.18 4.81 2.16
CA PHE A 117 -5.44 5.53 2.07
C PHE A 117 -5.89 5.55 0.62
N VAL A 118 -7.13 5.14 0.37
CA VAL A 118 -7.79 5.30 -0.93
C VAL A 118 -8.93 6.29 -0.74
N LEU A 119 -8.79 7.47 -1.34
CA LEU A 119 -9.75 8.56 -1.23
C LEU A 119 -10.65 8.54 -2.46
N THR A 120 -11.91 8.16 -2.29
CA THR A 120 -12.94 8.21 -3.33
C THR A 120 -13.82 9.44 -3.16
N ASN A 121 -14.78 9.66 -4.06
CA ASN A 121 -15.70 10.78 -3.93
C ASN A 121 -16.54 10.74 -2.65
N ASP A 122 -16.95 9.56 -2.21
CA ASP A 122 -17.92 9.39 -1.12
C ASP A 122 -17.27 9.02 0.22
N HIS A 123 -16.14 8.31 0.20
CA HIS A 123 -15.54 7.76 1.41
C HIS A 123 -14.01 7.63 1.30
N VAL A 124 -13.38 7.32 2.43
CA VAL A 124 -11.94 7.03 2.51
C VAL A 124 -11.77 5.63 3.05
N ILE A 125 -11.16 4.76 2.24
CA ILE A 125 -10.81 3.39 2.65
C ILE A 125 -9.39 3.44 3.22
N THR A 126 -9.20 2.81 4.38
CA THR A 126 -7.91 2.78 5.07
C THR A 126 -7.47 1.34 5.30
N PHE A 127 -6.36 0.96 4.67
CA PHE A 127 -5.73 -0.33 4.90
C PHE A 127 -4.53 -0.13 5.80
N THR A 128 -4.41 -0.97 6.83
CA THR A 128 -3.25 -0.93 7.74
C THR A 128 -2.57 -2.28 7.77
N GLN A 129 -1.31 -2.31 7.38
CA GLN A 129 -0.44 -3.47 7.54
C GLN A 129 0.31 -3.33 8.86
N LYS A 130 0.16 -4.34 9.72
CA LYS A 130 0.84 -4.41 11.01
C LYS A 130 1.57 -5.74 11.14
N CYS A 131 2.72 -5.71 11.79
CA CYS A 131 3.46 -6.93 12.10
C CYS A 131 2.67 -7.82 13.08
N SER A 132 2.87 -9.14 12.96
CA SER A 132 2.23 -10.12 13.83
C SER A 132 2.73 -10.01 15.26
N ARG A 133 1.81 -10.00 16.24
CA ARG A 133 2.10 -9.94 17.69
C ARG A 133 2.69 -11.24 18.28
N LYS A 134 3.28 -12.12 17.47
CA LYS A 134 3.77 -13.41 17.93
C LYS A 134 4.96 -13.21 18.89
N ARG A 135 4.75 -13.57 20.16
CA ARG A 135 5.81 -13.65 21.15
C ARG A 135 6.37 -15.07 21.16
N TYR A 136 7.66 -15.23 20.87
CA TYR A 136 8.31 -16.53 21.00
C TYR A 136 8.48 -16.85 22.48
N ASN A 137 7.83 -17.91 22.95
CA ASN A 137 7.94 -18.33 24.34
C ASN A 137 9.27 -19.08 24.50
N ASN A 138 10.33 -18.38 24.90
CA ASN A 138 11.62 -19.00 25.22
C ASN A 138 11.49 -19.82 26.50
N LYS A 139 10.93 -21.04 26.39
CA LYS A 139 11.05 -22.08 27.41
C LYS A 139 12.48 -22.64 27.39
N ARG A 140 13.48 -21.80 27.66
CA ARG A 140 14.78 -22.28 28.13
C ARG A 140 14.56 -22.77 29.55
N LYS A 141 14.25 -24.05 29.69
CA LYS A 141 14.35 -24.77 30.97
C LYS A 141 15.75 -24.49 31.50
N GLY A 142 15.84 -23.80 32.64
CA GLY A 142 17.12 -23.51 33.28
C GLY A 142 17.91 -24.80 33.47
N LYS A 143 19.10 -24.85 32.87
CA LYS A 143 20.17 -25.66 33.44
C LYS A 143 21.03 -24.69 34.26
N PRO A 144 21.17 -24.90 35.57
CA PRO A 144 22.12 -24.12 36.37
C PRO A 144 23.54 -24.38 35.85
N LEU A 145 24.37 -23.34 35.94
CA LEU A 145 25.82 -23.38 35.74
C LEU A 145 26.49 -24.23 36.82
#